data_AF-A0A510UYA3-F1
#
_entry.id   AF-A0A510UYA3-F1
#
_cell.length_a   1.000
_cell.length_b   1.000
_cell.length_c   1.000
_cell.angle_alpha   90.00
_cell.angle_beta   90.00
_cell.angle_gamma   90.00
#
_symmetry.space_group_name_H-M   'P 1'
#
loop_
_entity.id
_entity.type
_entity.pdbx_description
1 polymer ?
#
loop_
_entity_poly.entity_id
_entity_poly.type
_entity_poly.pdbx_seq_one_letter_code
_entity_poly.pdbx_strand_id
1 'polypeptide(L)'
;MDEVALRPGTGGVFVVEAQASATDEHAAPAPVVLWDRSRDGGFPEITELKRRVRDVVAPGKPLGHSDAVASSPPATDTPGDTADEQVPAPTAD
;
A
#
# COMPACT_ATOMS: atom_id res chain seq x y z
N MET A 1 -14.36 12.91 15.59
CA MET A 1 -14.39 13.24 14.16
C MET A 1 -13.11 12.71 13.59
N ASP A 2 -13.22 11.77 12.68
CA ASP A 2 -12.11 11.17 11.97
C ASP A 2 -12.03 11.88 10.61
N GLU A 3 -10.90 12.49 10.29
CA GLU A 3 -10.71 13.21 9.04
C GLU A 3 -9.43 12.77 8.32
N VAL A 4 -9.42 12.95 7.01
CA VAL A 4 -8.25 12.73 6.17
C VAL A 4 -8.16 13.90 5.20
N ALA A 5 -6.97 14.51 5.13
CA ALA A 5 -6.70 15.60 4.21
C ALA A 5 -5.69 15.17 3.14
N LEU A 6 -5.99 15.46 1.88
CA LEU A 6 -5.05 15.32 0.77
C LEU A 6 -4.35 16.66 0.56
N ARG A 7 -3.04 16.70 0.77
CA ARG A 7 -2.22 17.90 0.55
C ARG A 7 -1.50 17.77 -0.81
N PRO A 8 -1.70 18.70 -1.76
CA PRO A 8 -0.97 18.69 -3.02
C PRO A 8 0.53 18.77 -2.77
N GLY A 9 1.29 17.94 -3.49
CA GLY A 9 2.75 17.93 -3.45
C GLY A 9 3.35 18.02 -4.85
N THR A 10 4.58 18.53 -4.96
CA THR A 10 5.32 18.63 -6.22
C THR A 10 6.54 17.71 -6.20
N GLY A 11 7.10 17.39 -7.37
CA GLY A 11 8.33 16.56 -7.43
C GLY A 11 8.13 15.08 -7.09
N GLY A 12 6.90 14.57 -7.21
CA GLY A 12 6.61 13.15 -6.97
C GLY A 12 6.62 12.76 -5.49
N VAL A 13 6.50 13.72 -4.57
CA VAL A 13 6.37 13.42 -3.14
C VAL A 13 5.11 12.62 -2.85
N PHE A 14 5.24 11.65 -1.96
CA PHE A 14 4.13 10.93 -1.38
C PHE A 14 4.47 10.61 0.06
N VAL A 15 3.77 11.26 0.98
CA VAL A 15 4.01 11.16 2.43
C VAL A 15 2.67 10.95 3.11
N VAL A 16 2.61 9.99 4.02
CA VAL A 16 1.45 9.75 4.88
C VAL A 16 1.81 10.08 6.31
N GLU A 17 1.02 10.94 6.94
CA GLU A 17 1.19 11.37 8.32
C GLU A 17 -0.07 11.07 9.11
N ALA A 18 0.09 10.71 10.39
CA ALA A 18 -1.00 10.60 11.34
C ALA A 18 -0.77 11.52 12.54
N GLN A 19 -1.84 12.09 13.06
CA GLN A 19 -1.81 12.75 14.36
C GLN A 19 -1.73 11.67 15.43
N ALA A 20 -0.63 11.64 16.18
CA ALA A 20 -0.54 10.79 17.35
C ALA A 20 -1.23 11.48 18.53
N SER A 21 -1.90 10.71 19.36
CA SER A 21 -2.35 11.18 20.67
C SER A 21 -1.10 11.51 21.48
N ALA A 22 -0.88 12.80 21.76
CA ALA A 22 0.28 13.23 22.54
C ALA A 22 0.20 12.58 23.94
N THR A 23 1.18 11.73 24.26
CA THR A 23 1.33 11.16 25.61
C THR A 23 1.73 12.23 26.63
N ASP A 24 2.35 13.31 26.15
CA ASP A 24 2.78 14.44 26.94
C ASP A 24 1.93 15.67 26.60
N GLU A 25 1.19 16.14 27.60
CA GLU A 25 0.33 17.31 27.51
C GLU A 25 1.08 18.64 27.29
N HIS A 26 2.40 18.66 27.53
CA HIS A 26 3.26 19.83 27.29
C HIS A 26 4.03 19.75 25.97
N ALA A 27 4.00 18.60 25.27
CA ALA A 27 4.62 18.48 23.97
C ALA A 27 3.73 19.14 22.90
N ALA A 28 4.34 19.96 22.04
CA ALA A 28 3.65 20.50 20.88
C ALA A 28 3.13 19.34 20.01
N PRO A 29 1.87 19.39 19.54
CA PRO A 29 1.32 18.32 18.71
C PRO A 29 2.12 18.23 17.41
N ALA A 30 2.77 17.09 17.18
CA ALA A 30 3.53 16.82 15.98
C ALA A 30 2.96 15.58 15.26
N PRO A 31 2.78 15.63 13.93
CA PRO A 31 2.42 14.45 13.15
C PRO A 31 3.54 13.41 13.17
N VAL A 32 3.16 12.14 13.18
CA VAL A 32 4.06 11.01 12.96
C VAL A 32 4.00 10.62 11.49
N VAL A 33 5.15 10.57 10.83
CA VAL A 33 5.23 10.11 9.44
C VAL A 33 5.14 8.58 9.41
N LEU A 34 4.09 8.07 8.78
CA LEU A 34 3.83 6.63 8.63
C LEU A 34 4.48 6.05 7.38
N TRP A 35 4.57 6.83 6.31
CA TRP A 35 5.19 6.43 5.06
C TRP A 35 5.77 7.63 4.33
N ASP A 36 6.90 7.44 3.67
CA ASP A 36 7.53 8.40 2.79
C ASP A 36 8.14 7.68 1.59
N ARG A 37 7.64 7.98 0.38
CA ARG A 37 8.10 7.35 -0.86
C ARG A 37 9.62 7.45 -1.05
N SER A 38 10.26 8.51 -0.57
CA SER A 38 11.71 8.69 -0.70
C SER A 38 12.50 7.83 0.30
N ARG A 39 11.92 7.51 1.46
CA ARG A 39 12.58 6.71 2.52
C ARG A 39 12.22 5.23 2.45
N ASP A 40 10.94 4.93 2.31
CA ASP A 40 10.39 3.57 2.31
C ASP A 40 10.39 2.93 0.91
N GLY A 41 10.50 3.74 -0.15
CA GLY A 41 10.54 3.26 -1.53
C GLY A 41 9.16 2.90 -2.08
N GLY A 42 8.75 3.59 -3.15
CA GLY A 42 7.46 3.31 -3.80
C GLY A 42 6.24 3.67 -2.93
N PHE A 43 5.17 2.89 -3.08
CA PHE A 43 3.91 3.11 -2.38
C PHE A 43 3.63 1.96 -1.40
N PRO A 44 2.99 2.23 -0.25
CA PRO A 44 2.68 1.19 0.70
C PRO A 44 1.57 0.28 0.20
N GLU A 45 1.65 -0.99 0.54
CA GLU A 45 0.51 -1.89 0.42
C GLU A 45 -0.60 -1.51 1.41
N ILE A 46 -1.86 -1.71 1.02
CA ILE A 46 -3.00 -1.28 1.83
C ILE A 46 -3.03 -1.93 3.22
N THR A 47 -2.58 -3.18 3.31
CA THR A 47 -2.51 -3.90 4.59
C THR A 47 -1.43 -3.33 5.50
N GLU A 48 -0.28 -2.97 4.94
CA GLU A 48 0.82 -2.35 5.68
C GLU A 48 0.43 -0.96 6.17
N LEU A 49 -0.15 -0.13 5.29
CA LEU A 49 -0.56 1.21 5.66
C LEU A 49 -1.56 1.19 6.83
N LYS A 50 -2.56 0.30 6.79
CA LYS A 50 -3.54 0.14 7.87
C LYS A 50 -2.89 -0.29 9.20
N ARG A 51 -1.90 -1.20 9.15
CA ARG A 51 -1.15 -1.62 10.34
C ARG A 51 -0.36 -0.45 10.94
N ARG A 52 0.42 0.27 10.13
CA ARG A 52 1.18 1.45 10.58
C ARG A 52 0.27 2.54 11.18
N VAL A 53 -0.87 2.82 10.55
CA VAL A 53 -1.87 3.76 11.10
C VAL A 53 -2.35 3.30 12.47
N ARG A 54 -2.80 2.04 12.59
CA ARG A 54 -3.27 1.49 13.88
C ARG A 54 -2.21 1.62 14.97
N ASP A 55 -0.97 1.25 14.67
CA ASP A 55 0.10 1.23 15.66
C ASP A 55 0.32 2.60 16.29
N VAL A 56 0.02 3.68 15.55
CA VAL A 56 0.11 5.07 16.03
C VAL A 56 -1.18 5.58 16.68
N VAL A 57 -2.35 5.33 16.07
CA VAL A 57 -3.61 5.97 16.51
C VAL A 57 -4.44 5.14 17.49
N ALA A 58 -4.32 3.80 17.43
CA ALA A 58 -5.14 2.88 18.21
C ALA A 58 -4.38 1.57 18.50
N PRO A 59 -3.27 1.63 19.27
CA PRO A 59 -2.50 0.46 19.61
C PRO A 59 -3.38 -0.57 20.32
N GLY A 60 -3.37 -1.81 19.84
CA GLY A 60 -4.19 -2.91 20.38
C GLY A 60 -5.57 -3.08 19.75
N LYS A 61 -5.98 -2.23 18.80
CA LYS A 61 -7.22 -2.44 18.04
C LYS A 61 -7.00 -3.54 16.96
N PRO A 62 -7.75 -4.64 16.95
CA PRO A 62 -7.60 -5.66 15.91
C PRO A 62 -8.08 -5.12 14.55
N LEU A 63 -7.33 -5.39 13.48
CA LEU A 63 -7.66 -4.99 12.10
C LEU A 63 -8.26 -6.13 11.25
N GLY A 64 -8.66 -7.24 11.88
CA GLY A 64 -9.17 -8.43 11.19
C GLY A 64 -8.16 -8.97 10.18
N HIS A 65 -8.58 -9.15 8.91
CA HIS A 65 -7.76 -9.68 7.83
C HIS A 65 -6.48 -8.89 7.54
N SER A 66 -6.37 -7.63 7.98
CA SER A 66 -5.16 -6.83 7.79
C SER A 66 -4.06 -7.13 8.82
N ASP A 67 -4.34 -7.91 9.86
CA ASP A 67 -3.32 -8.39 10.80
C ASP A 67 -2.63 -9.68 10.32
N ALA A 68 -3.30 -10.44 9.44
CA ALA A 68 -2.71 -11.62 8.83
C ALA A 68 -1.52 -11.22 7.94
N VAL A 69 -0.37 -11.81 8.22
CA VAL A 69 0.91 -11.58 7.54
C VAL A 69 0.69 -11.77 6.04
N ALA A 70 0.86 -10.69 5.28
CA ALA A 70 0.81 -10.71 3.82
C ALA A 70 2.04 -11.45 3.30
N SER A 71 1.98 -12.77 3.24
CA SER A 71 2.82 -13.54 2.33
C SER A 71 2.08 -13.69 1.01
N SER A 72 2.39 -12.81 0.06
CA SER A 72 2.46 -13.22 -1.34
C SER A 72 3.58 -12.46 -2.04
N PRO A 73 4.54 -13.16 -2.68
CA PRO A 73 5.53 -12.53 -3.55
C PRO A 73 4.85 -11.91 -4.78
N PRO A 74 5.51 -10.95 -5.47
CA PRO A 74 4.94 -10.30 -6.64
C PRO A 74 4.63 -11.34 -7.72
N ALA A 75 3.39 -11.30 -8.22
CA ALA A 75 2.97 -12.11 -9.35
C ALA A 75 3.87 -11.81 -10.55
N THR A 76 4.65 -12.80 -10.97
CA THR A 76 5.30 -12.81 -12.28
C THR A 76 4.18 -12.85 -13.31
N ASP A 77 4.00 -11.75 -14.03
CA ASP A 77 3.23 -11.71 -15.27
C ASP A 77 3.94 -12.63 -16.27
N THR A 78 3.43 -13.85 -16.42
CA THR A 78 3.81 -14.78 -17.49
C THR A 78 2.88 -14.46 -18.65
N PRO A 79 3.32 -13.74 -19.71
CA PRO A 79 2.56 -13.68 -20.93
C PRO A 79 2.56 -15.08 -21.56
N GLY A 80 1.37 -15.67 -21.64
CA GLY A 80 1.13 -16.93 -22.34
C GLY A 80 1.40 -16.77 -23.83
N ASP A 81 2.44 -17.43 -24.31
CA ASP A 81 2.66 -17.66 -25.73
C ASP A 81 1.58 -18.64 -26.20
N THR A 82 0.62 -18.07 -26.93
CA THR A 82 -0.55 -18.75 -27.48
C THR A 82 -0.11 -19.73 -28.54
N ALA A 83 -0.59 -20.96 -28.40
CA ALA A 83 -0.34 -22.09 -29.28
C ALA A 83 -0.51 -21.74 -30.77
N ASP A 84 0.54 -22.11 -31.51
CA ASP A 84 0.65 -22.27 -32.95
C ASP A 84 -0.68 -22.63 -33.63
N GLU A 85 -1.18 -21.69 -34.43
CA GLU A 85 -2.35 -21.83 -35.30
C GLU A 85 -2.03 -22.83 -36.42
N GLN A 86 -2.36 -24.11 -36.20
CA GLN A 86 -2.36 -25.12 -37.26
C GLN A 86 -3.45 -24.84 -38.28
N VAL A 87 -3.05 -24.36 -39.45
CA VAL A 87 -3.88 -24.24 -40.65
C VAL A 87 -4.00 -25.64 -41.31
N PRO A 88 -5.19 -26.25 -41.44
CA PRO A 88 -5.35 -27.41 -42.31
C PRO A 88 -5.45 -26.96 -43.78
N ALA A 89 -4.63 -27.57 -44.64
CA ALA A 89 -4.66 -27.38 -46.09
C ALA A 89 -5.98 -27.89 -46.71
N PRO A 90 -6.61 -27.16 -47.65
CA PRO A 90 -7.75 -27.68 -48.40
C PRO A 90 -7.31 -28.68 -49.50
N THR A 91 -8.08 -29.76 -49.55
CA THR A 91 -8.02 -30.92 -50.48
C THR A 91 -8.06 -30.54 -51.97
N ALA A 92 -7.41 -31.41 -52.75
CA ALA A 92 -7.18 -31.43 -54.20
C ALA A 92 -8.42 -31.37 -55.11
N ASP A 93 -8.16 -30.99 -56.37
CA ASP A 93 -8.92 -31.40 -57.58
C ASP A 93 -8.19 -32.59 -58.24
#